data_AF-A0A202DMB2-F1
#
_entry.id   AF-A0A202DMB2-F1
#
_cell.length_a   1.000
_cell.length_b   1.000
_cell.length_c   1.000
_cell.angle_alpha   90.00
_cell.angle_beta   90.00
_cell.angle_gamma   90.00
#
_symmetry.space_group_name_H-M   'P 1'
#
loop_
_entity.id
_entity.type
_entity.pdbx_description
1 polymer ?
#
loop_
_entity_poly.entity_id
_entity_poly.type
_entity_poly.pdbx_seq_one_letter_code
_entity_poly.pdbx_strand_id
1 'polypeptide(L)'
;TEVNWNGENKKAAKLISQLTAFQRQREKVINLFHKSAFDTKASHLIRKTEEYAGSWLRFIKPSFYRFRKTIKQLFKHPPKNYGRLKADLGLLQAFLETRQDLADIAEEHAYLFGSYWEGEDSSPEHLTEFMGWIIEIRQLVCSGCLSAASLECIAEGTLVNTCKPLMDELSRPLDKLNNLFSGIEVCLKPNDEKLYGEPAAQQSLTHIEQVVKRWLASLDTLPGWSNFCQAVERCRLSVAAPLLDYLEKTECCGNHLMPAFNGRFYGELLKNAIRIRQPLNEFNADLHEKKIRRFQHADKRANELNRLQLAADLYRLLPDIMGSSPASQAGVLNAQLNRKRGHMPIRQLLRHCGPLVQRIKPCFMMSPLSIAQFLQPGEIMFDVVIFDEASQVRPEEAVGAFLRADQLIVMGDSKQLPPSSFFDRLATGNEDEDFESASADMESLLTLCRGRLPEKPLQWHYRSRHHSLIAVSNRESYDDRLMVFPSPFESHSFLGLFLEYLPDNRYDRGKTRMNRGEA
;
A
#
# COMPACT_ATOMS: atom_id res chain seq x y z
N THR A 1 54.61 23.99 -23.73
CA THR A 1 53.86 22.72 -23.80
C THR A 1 53.58 22.29 -22.38
N GLU A 2 52.31 22.26 -22.01
CA GLU A 2 51.82 22.14 -20.64
C GLU A 2 52.25 20.83 -20.00
N VAL A 3 53.13 20.90 -19.01
CA VAL A 3 53.32 19.79 -18.09
C VAL A 3 52.11 19.75 -17.17
N ASN A 4 51.13 18.91 -17.51
CA ASN A 4 49.91 18.80 -16.74
C ASN A 4 50.13 17.91 -15.52
N TRP A 5 50.41 18.54 -14.37
CA TRP A 5 50.49 17.94 -13.04
C TRP A 5 49.17 18.08 -12.26
N ASN A 6 48.05 18.42 -12.89
CA ASN A 6 46.76 18.60 -12.19
C ASN A 6 46.14 17.26 -11.74
N GLY A 7 46.79 16.13 -12.06
CA GLY A 7 46.45 14.78 -11.65
C GLY A 7 47.62 13.83 -11.97
N GLU A 8 47.41 12.51 -11.81
CA GLU A 8 48.46 11.51 -12.04
C GLU A 8 49.03 11.60 -13.46
N ASN A 9 50.32 11.94 -13.55
CA ASN A 9 51.00 12.05 -14.83
C ASN A 9 51.48 10.68 -15.29
N LYS A 10 50.71 10.04 -16.17
CA LYS A 10 51.01 8.70 -16.71
C LYS A 10 52.40 8.57 -17.33
N LYS A 11 52.96 9.65 -17.89
CA LYS A 11 54.31 9.65 -18.47
C LYS A 11 55.39 9.60 -17.39
N ALA A 12 55.21 10.39 -16.32
CA ALA A 12 56.08 10.38 -15.15
C ALA A 12 56.04 9.02 -14.44
N ALA A 13 54.84 8.47 -14.19
CA ALA A 13 54.67 7.15 -13.58
C ALA A 13 55.30 6.03 -14.43
N LYS A 14 55.17 6.09 -15.76
CA LYS A 14 55.83 5.15 -16.67
C LYS A 14 57.35 5.21 -16.54
N LEU A 15 57.95 6.40 -16.53
CA LEU A 15 59.40 6.56 -16.38
C LEU A 15 59.90 6.00 -15.04
N ILE A 16 59.22 6.30 -13.93
CA ILE A 16 59.55 5.75 -12.60
C ILE A 16 59.48 4.21 -12.63
N SER A 17 58.39 3.63 -13.16
CA SER A 17 58.21 2.18 -13.19
C SER A 17 59.31 1.45 -14.00
N GLN A 18 59.76 2.06 -15.10
CA GLN A 18 60.79 1.50 -15.96
C GLN A 18 62.17 1.62 -15.32
N LEU A 19 62.45 2.74 -14.64
CA LEU A 19 63.65 2.91 -13.83
C LEU A 19 63.71 1.86 -12.69
N THR A 20 62.62 1.64 -11.97
CA THR A 20 62.53 0.60 -10.92
C THR A 20 62.76 -0.80 -11.49
N ALA A 21 62.16 -1.11 -12.64
CA ALA A 21 62.35 -2.39 -13.31
C ALA A 21 63.82 -2.59 -13.74
N PHE A 22 64.44 -1.54 -14.32
CA PHE A 22 65.84 -1.52 -14.69
C PHE A 22 66.76 -1.75 -13.48
N GLN A 23 66.60 -0.99 -12.40
CA GLN A 23 67.44 -1.10 -11.19
C GLN A 23 67.32 -2.48 -10.54
N ARG A 24 66.11 -3.05 -10.48
CA ARG A 24 65.89 -4.41 -9.97
C ARG A 24 66.59 -5.48 -10.81
N GLN A 25 66.64 -5.31 -12.12
CA GLN A 25 67.39 -6.21 -13.01
C GLN A 25 68.90 -5.99 -12.88
N ARG A 26 69.33 -4.73 -12.77
CA ARG A 26 70.74 -4.32 -12.58
C ARG A 26 71.38 -5.04 -11.40
N GLU A 27 70.70 -5.10 -10.24
CA GLU A 27 71.20 -5.83 -9.06
C GLU A 27 71.48 -7.31 -9.36
N LYS A 28 70.56 -7.98 -10.06
CA LYS A 28 70.70 -9.41 -10.40
C LYS A 28 71.83 -9.64 -11.39
N VAL A 29 71.95 -8.78 -12.40
CA VAL A 29 72.92 -8.93 -13.48
C VAL A 29 74.34 -8.53 -13.02
N ILE A 30 74.50 -7.48 -12.22
CA ILE A 30 75.81 -7.07 -11.66
C ILE A 30 76.43 -8.20 -10.81
N ASN A 31 75.63 -9.02 -10.16
CA ASN A 31 76.13 -10.15 -9.36
C ASN A 31 76.63 -11.33 -10.23
N LEU A 32 76.11 -11.48 -11.44
CA LEU A 32 76.43 -12.60 -12.34
C LEU A 32 77.52 -12.27 -13.37
N PHE A 33 77.57 -11.01 -13.83
CA PHE A 33 78.40 -10.58 -14.95
C PHE A 33 79.44 -9.52 -14.56
N HIS A 34 80.56 -9.50 -15.29
CA HIS A 34 81.50 -8.38 -15.31
C HIS A 34 80.93 -7.22 -16.13
N LYS A 35 81.34 -5.97 -15.85
CA LYS A 35 80.86 -4.77 -16.58
C LYS A 35 81.03 -4.87 -18.10
N SER A 36 82.07 -5.58 -18.55
CA SER A 36 82.33 -5.86 -19.97
C SER A 36 81.19 -6.62 -20.67
N ALA A 37 80.28 -7.24 -19.93
CA ALA A 37 79.09 -7.90 -20.48
C ALA A 37 78.04 -6.93 -21.01
N PHE A 38 78.02 -5.68 -20.53
CA PHE A 38 76.96 -4.74 -20.85
C PHE A 38 77.09 -4.13 -22.26
N ASP A 39 78.25 -4.29 -22.89
CA ASP A 39 78.51 -3.86 -24.26
C ASP A 39 78.40 -5.01 -25.29
N THR A 40 77.89 -6.17 -24.87
CA THR A 40 77.85 -7.37 -25.71
C THR A 40 76.45 -7.68 -26.25
N LYS A 41 76.40 -8.24 -27.46
CA LYS A 41 75.16 -8.77 -28.06
C LYS A 41 74.80 -10.11 -27.42
N ALA A 42 74.09 -10.07 -26.28
CA ALA A 42 73.68 -11.25 -25.51
C ALA A 42 72.87 -12.28 -26.34
N SER A 43 72.01 -11.80 -27.27
CA SER A 43 71.21 -12.65 -28.17
C SER A 43 72.06 -13.59 -29.04
N HIS A 44 73.23 -13.13 -29.51
CA HIS A 44 74.17 -13.95 -30.28
C HIS A 44 74.84 -15.03 -29.41
N LEU A 45 75.08 -14.74 -28.13
CA LEU A 45 75.63 -15.71 -27.16
C LEU A 45 74.59 -16.76 -26.75
N ILE A 46 73.32 -16.37 -26.61
CA ILE A 46 72.20 -17.29 -26.37
C ILE A 46 72.08 -18.30 -27.52
N ARG A 47 72.06 -17.83 -28.77
CA ARG A 47 71.97 -18.70 -29.95
C ARG A 47 73.14 -19.69 -30.04
N LYS A 48 74.36 -19.24 -29.73
CA LYS A 48 75.54 -20.13 -29.65
C LYS A 48 75.45 -21.13 -28.50
N THR A 49 74.85 -20.74 -27.37
CA THR A 49 74.62 -21.64 -26.23
C THR A 49 73.70 -22.80 -26.63
N GLU A 50 72.64 -22.52 -27.39
CA GLU A 50 71.72 -23.54 -27.92
C GLU A 50 72.40 -24.45 -28.95
N GLU A 51 73.14 -23.88 -29.91
CA GLU A 51 73.87 -24.64 -30.94
C GLU A 51 74.83 -25.66 -30.30
N TYR A 52 75.56 -25.26 -29.26
CA TYR A 52 76.51 -26.14 -28.57
C TYR A 52 75.88 -27.05 -27.51
N ALA A 53 74.69 -26.72 -26.99
CA ALA A 53 73.96 -27.60 -26.09
C ALA A 53 73.50 -28.90 -26.80
N GLY A 54 73.04 -28.78 -28.05
CA GLY A 54 72.53 -29.90 -28.86
C GLY A 54 73.58 -30.69 -29.68
N SER A 55 74.85 -30.28 -29.70
CA SER A 55 75.88 -30.88 -30.56
C SER A 55 76.91 -31.71 -29.77
N TRP A 56 77.03 -33.01 -30.10
CA TRP A 56 78.02 -33.92 -29.49
C TRP A 56 79.46 -33.72 -29.99
N LEU A 57 79.63 -33.24 -31.24
CA LEU A 57 80.93 -32.96 -31.89
C LEU A 57 81.50 -31.56 -31.58
N ARG A 58 80.91 -30.81 -30.65
CA ARG A 58 81.29 -29.41 -30.33
C ARG A 58 82.77 -29.22 -29.98
N PHE A 59 83.43 -30.22 -29.41
CA PHE A 59 84.82 -30.16 -28.95
C PHE A 59 85.86 -30.11 -30.09
N ILE A 60 85.44 -30.35 -31.33
CA ILE A 60 86.28 -30.31 -32.53
C ILE A 60 86.26 -28.90 -33.18
N LYS A 61 85.26 -28.07 -32.87
CA LYS A 61 85.11 -26.72 -33.46
C LYS A 61 86.00 -25.69 -32.73
N PRO A 62 86.94 -24.99 -33.40
CA PRO A 62 87.72 -23.90 -32.78
C PRO A 62 86.84 -22.73 -32.28
N SER A 63 85.67 -22.54 -32.88
CA SER A 63 84.68 -21.54 -32.46
C SER A 63 84.08 -21.83 -31.08
N PHE A 64 84.04 -23.10 -30.64
CA PHE A 64 83.56 -23.50 -29.32
C PHE A 64 84.49 -23.02 -28.20
N TYR A 65 85.81 -23.16 -28.39
CA TYR A 65 86.80 -22.69 -27.41
C TYR A 65 86.82 -21.16 -27.32
N ARG A 66 86.64 -20.46 -28.46
CA ARG A 66 86.45 -19.00 -28.47
C ARG A 66 85.19 -18.59 -27.70
N PHE A 67 84.06 -19.26 -27.94
CA PHE A 67 82.82 -19.02 -27.18
C PHE A 67 83.00 -19.23 -25.67
N ARG A 68 83.65 -20.33 -25.24
CA ARG A 68 83.94 -20.55 -23.82
C ARG A 68 84.87 -19.51 -23.21
N LYS A 69 85.85 -19.00 -23.98
CA LYS A 69 86.71 -17.90 -23.54
C LYS A 69 85.89 -16.63 -23.32
N THR A 70 84.98 -16.29 -24.24
CA THR A 70 84.06 -15.16 -24.10
C THR A 70 83.15 -15.32 -22.88
N ILE A 71 82.51 -16.48 -22.68
CA ILE A 71 81.66 -16.72 -21.50
C ILE A 71 82.45 -16.56 -20.19
N LYS A 72 83.70 -17.07 -20.11
CA LYS A 72 84.56 -16.89 -18.94
C LYS A 72 84.97 -15.42 -18.69
N GLN A 73 84.99 -14.58 -19.73
CA GLN A 73 85.32 -13.15 -19.59
C GLN A 73 84.12 -12.32 -19.16
N LEU A 74 82.90 -12.73 -19.54
CA LEU A 74 81.68 -11.96 -19.26
C LEU A 74 81.04 -12.35 -17.91
N PHE A 75 81.14 -13.61 -17.49
CA PHE A 75 80.61 -14.06 -16.21
C PHE A 75 81.64 -13.96 -15.09
N LYS A 76 81.21 -13.53 -13.90
CA LYS A 76 82.00 -13.65 -12.67
C LYS A 76 82.19 -15.13 -12.29
N HIS A 77 81.09 -15.90 -12.37
CA HIS A 77 81.07 -17.34 -12.10
C HIS A 77 80.25 -18.07 -13.18
N PRO A 78 80.88 -18.56 -14.27
CA PRO A 78 80.14 -19.14 -15.40
C PRO A 78 79.51 -20.48 -15.02
N PRO A 79 78.19 -20.67 -15.24
CA PRO A 79 77.51 -21.93 -14.94
C PRO A 79 77.97 -23.06 -15.89
N LYS A 80 78.12 -24.27 -15.34
CA LYS A 80 78.51 -25.47 -16.11
C LYS A 80 77.35 -26.06 -16.93
N ASN A 81 76.11 -25.81 -16.50
CA ASN A 81 74.89 -26.29 -17.15
C ASN A 81 74.45 -25.31 -18.24
N TYR A 82 74.27 -25.79 -19.47
CA TYR A 82 73.89 -24.96 -20.63
C TYR A 82 72.48 -24.35 -20.51
N GLY A 83 71.55 -25.03 -19.83
CA GLY A 83 70.23 -24.47 -19.53
C GLY A 83 70.31 -23.29 -18.58
N ARG A 84 71.14 -23.38 -17.53
CA ARG A 84 71.41 -22.26 -16.61
C ARG A 84 72.20 -21.14 -17.29
N LEU A 85 73.18 -21.47 -18.14
CA LEU A 85 73.93 -20.50 -18.94
C LEU A 85 73.00 -19.71 -19.88
N LYS A 86 72.06 -20.39 -20.53
CA LYS A 86 71.04 -19.76 -21.38
C LYS A 86 70.14 -18.84 -20.56
N ALA A 87 69.67 -19.29 -19.39
CA ALA A 87 68.82 -18.49 -18.52
C ALA A 87 69.54 -17.22 -18.04
N ASP A 88 70.79 -17.33 -17.59
CA ASP A 88 71.57 -16.19 -17.11
C ASP A 88 71.88 -15.19 -18.26
N LEU A 89 72.22 -15.69 -19.46
CA LEU A 89 72.36 -14.84 -20.64
C LEU A 89 71.03 -14.18 -21.06
N GLY A 90 69.90 -14.87 -20.85
CA GLY A 90 68.56 -14.32 -21.04
C GLY A 90 68.28 -13.15 -20.09
N LEU A 91 68.72 -13.24 -18.82
CA LEU A 91 68.66 -12.12 -17.88
C LEU A 91 69.51 -10.93 -18.35
N LEU A 92 70.70 -11.18 -18.90
CA LEU A 92 71.54 -10.14 -19.49
C LEU A 92 70.87 -9.48 -20.71
N GLN A 93 70.24 -10.27 -21.60
CA GLN A 93 69.51 -9.73 -22.75
C GLN A 93 68.34 -8.86 -22.31
N ALA A 94 67.50 -9.35 -21.40
CA ALA A 94 66.37 -8.59 -20.87
C ALA A 94 66.82 -7.28 -20.17
N PHE A 95 67.95 -7.29 -19.48
CA PHE A 95 68.55 -6.10 -18.88
C PHE A 95 68.98 -5.07 -19.92
N LEU A 96 69.61 -5.49 -21.02
CA LEU A 96 70.01 -4.59 -22.10
C LEU A 96 68.82 -4.00 -22.85
N GLU A 97 67.77 -4.79 -23.07
CA GLU A 97 66.50 -4.32 -23.64
C GLU A 97 65.84 -3.30 -22.70
N THR A 98 65.71 -3.61 -21.41
CA THR A 98 65.14 -2.70 -20.40
C THR A 98 65.95 -1.40 -20.28
N ARG A 99 67.28 -1.47 -20.41
CA ARG A 99 68.16 -0.29 -20.40
C ARG A 99 67.92 0.61 -21.61
N GLN A 100 67.73 0.02 -22.79
CA GLN A 100 67.41 0.75 -24.01
C GLN A 100 66.02 1.39 -23.91
N ASP A 101 65.01 0.63 -23.47
CA ASP A 101 63.66 1.14 -23.25
C ASP A 101 63.65 2.31 -22.25
N LEU A 102 64.45 2.22 -21.18
CA LEU A 102 64.63 3.30 -20.21
C LEU A 102 65.26 4.53 -20.85
N ALA A 103 66.29 4.37 -21.69
CA ALA A 103 66.94 5.48 -22.39
C ALA A 103 65.97 6.20 -23.33
N ASP A 104 65.19 5.43 -24.10
CA ASP A 104 64.20 5.97 -25.04
C ASP A 104 63.09 6.74 -24.30
N ILE A 105 62.57 6.20 -23.19
CA ILE A 105 61.55 6.88 -22.37
C ILE A 105 62.15 8.09 -21.63
N ALA A 106 63.39 8.00 -21.17
CA ALA A 106 64.08 9.10 -20.50
C ALA A 106 64.33 10.28 -21.45
N GLU A 107 64.69 10.03 -22.72
CA GLU A 107 64.85 11.07 -23.73
C GLU A 107 63.57 11.90 -23.88
N GLU A 108 62.40 11.24 -23.86
CA GLU A 108 61.12 11.93 -23.99
C GLU A 108 60.57 12.53 -22.68
N HIS A 109 60.91 11.99 -21.50
CA HIS A 109 60.18 12.28 -20.26
C HIS A 109 61.04 12.73 -19.08
N ALA A 110 62.37 12.67 -19.16
CA ALA A 110 63.24 13.08 -18.04
C ALA A 110 63.07 14.55 -17.64
N TYR A 111 62.70 15.42 -18.58
CA TYR A 111 62.45 16.84 -18.32
C TYR A 111 61.35 17.09 -17.28
N LEU A 112 60.46 16.12 -17.04
CA LEU A 112 59.39 16.19 -16.04
C LEU A 112 59.93 16.32 -14.61
N PHE A 113 61.10 15.76 -14.34
CA PHE A 113 61.71 15.73 -13.01
C PHE A 113 62.86 16.73 -12.83
N GLY A 114 63.28 17.40 -13.91
CA GLY A 114 64.32 18.44 -13.85
C GLY A 114 65.60 17.94 -13.17
N SER A 115 66.05 18.67 -12.14
CA SER A 115 67.25 18.32 -11.36
C SER A 115 67.13 17.05 -10.51
N TYR A 116 65.91 16.52 -10.30
CA TYR A 116 65.72 15.27 -9.57
C TYR A 116 66.04 14.02 -10.41
N TRP A 117 66.21 14.17 -11.74
CA TRP A 117 66.63 13.08 -12.62
C TRP A 117 68.16 13.02 -12.73
N GLU A 118 68.75 11.98 -12.13
CA GLU A 118 70.19 11.68 -12.15
C GLU A 118 70.53 10.52 -13.12
N GLY A 119 69.65 10.23 -14.08
CA GLY A 119 69.81 9.12 -15.01
C GLY A 119 69.51 7.76 -14.39
N GLU A 120 70.28 6.73 -14.77
CA GLU A 120 70.12 5.34 -14.30
C GLU A 120 70.21 5.18 -12.76
N ASP A 121 70.82 6.14 -12.07
CA ASP A 121 71.05 6.15 -10.63
C ASP A 121 70.00 6.98 -9.85
N SER A 122 68.98 7.56 -10.52
CA SER A 122 67.90 8.30 -9.85
C SER A 122 67.17 7.42 -8.83
N SER A 123 66.74 7.97 -7.69
CA SER A 123 65.91 7.23 -6.70
C SER A 123 64.44 7.21 -7.15
N PRO A 124 63.84 6.03 -7.43
CA PRO A 124 62.43 5.93 -7.75
C PRO A 124 61.53 6.44 -6.62
N GLU A 125 61.95 6.29 -5.36
CA GLU A 125 61.22 6.76 -4.18
C GLU A 125 61.13 8.29 -4.18
N HIS A 126 62.25 9.00 -4.32
CA HIS A 126 62.25 10.47 -4.35
C HIS A 126 61.46 11.02 -5.55
N LEU A 127 61.54 10.38 -6.73
CA LEU A 127 60.74 10.80 -7.89
C LEU A 127 59.23 10.60 -7.66
N THR A 128 58.85 9.55 -6.93
CA THR A 128 57.46 9.29 -6.55
C THR A 128 56.96 10.30 -5.52
N GLU A 129 57.77 10.63 -4.51
CA GLU A 129 57.46 11.66 -3.51
C GLU A 129 57.27 13.03 -4.18
N PHE A 130 58.18 13.41 -5.08
CA PHE A 130 58.05 14.64 -5.86
C PHE A 130 56.76 14.66 -6.68
N MET A 131 56.42 13.54 -7.35
CA MET A 131 55.18 13.43 -8.12
C MET A 131 53.94 13.62 -7.24
N GLY A 132 53.90 13.02 -6.05
CA GLY A 132 52.79 13.22 -5.11
C GLY A 132 52.67 14.67 -4.67
N TRP A 133 53.79 15.26 -4.26
CA TRP A 133 53.86 16.64 -3.79
C TRP A 133 53.44 17.66 -4.87
N ILE A 134 53.94 17.53 -6.11
CA ILE A 134 53.63 18.49 -7.17
C ILE A 134 52.15 18.43 -7.59
N ILE A 135 51.53 17.24 -7.55
CA ILE A 135 50.11 17.08 -7.83
C ILE A 135 49.26 17.78 -6.77
N GLU A 136 49.59 17.60 -5.49
CA GLU A 136 48.88 18.23 -4.38
C GLU A 136 48.94 19.77 -4.47
N ILE A 137 50.13 20.33 -4.71
CA ILE A 137 50.31 21.78 -4.91
C ILE A 137 49.49 22.26 -6.11
N ARG A 138 49.46 21.52 -7.22
CA ARG A 138 48.71 21.91 -8.42
C ARG A 138 47.20 21.83 -8.21
N GLN A 139 46.70 20.87 -7.44
CA GLN A 139 45.28 20.81 -7.07
C GLN A 139 44.88 22.03 -6.21
N LEU A 140 45.74 22.45 -5.29
CA LEU A 140 45.53 23.67 -4.49
C LEU A 140 45.56 24.95 -5.35
N VAL A 141 46.39 25.00 -6.40
CA VAL A 141 46.36 26.11 -7.37
C VAL A 141 45.08 26.07 -8.21
N CYS A 142 44.67 24.90 -8.71
CA CYS A 142 43.46 24.76 -9.53
C CYS A 142 42.17 25.06 -8.77
N SER A 143 42.12 24.78 -7.48
CA SER A 143 41.00 25.14 -6.58
C SER A 143 41.01 26.61 -6.16
N GLY A 144 42.05 27.38 -6.53
CA GLY A 144 42.20 28.78 -6.17
C GLY A 144 42.70 29.02 -4.74
N CYS A 145 43.04 27.96 -3.99
CA CYS A 145 43.60 28.07 -2.63
C CYS A 145 45.02 28.65 -2.62
N LEU A 146 45.83 28.40 -3.65
CA LEU A 146 47.16 28.98 -3.81
C LEU A 146 47.19 29.99 -4.97
N SER A 147 47.69 31.19 -4.67
CA SER A 147 47.89 32.26 -5.64
C SER A 147 49.29 32.22 -6.26
N ALA A 148 49.54 33.01 -7.31
CA ALA A 148 50.89 33.16 -7.88
C ALA A 148 51.91 33.65 -6.85
N ALA A 149 51.54 34.59 -5.98
CA ALA A 149 52.39 35.07 -4.89
C ALA A 149 52.69 33.97 -3.86
N SER A 150 51.76 33.04 -3.63
CA SER A 150 51.96 31.88 -2.75
C SER A 150 53.01 30.92 -3.31
N LEU A 151 53.02 30.73 -4.63
CA LEU A 151 54.03 29.90 -5.32
C LEU A 151 55.42 30.54 -5.28
N GLU A 152 55.51 31.87 -5.40
CA GLU A 152 56.77 32.62 -5.23
C GLU A 152 57.34 32.42 -3.81
N CYS A 153 56.50 32.54 -2.77
CA CYS A 153 56.92 32.31 -1.39
C CYS A 153 57.36 30.86 -1.11
N ILE A 154 56.76 29.88 -1.78
CA ILE A 154 57.17 28.46 -1.72
C ILE A 154 58.55 28.30 -2.37
N ALA A 155 58.77 28.89 -3.54
CA ALA A 155 60.03 28.79 -4.27
C ALA A 155 61.19 29.46 -3.53
N GLU A 156 60.94 30.57 -2.83
CA GLU A 156 61.94 31.29 -2.03
C GLU A 156 62.20 30.65 -0.65
N GLY A 157 61.42 29.63 -0.26
CA GLY A 157 61.53 28.97 1.05
C GLY A 157 61.11 29.84 2.23
N THR A 158 60.47 30.99 1.98
CA THR A 158 60.04 31.96 3.00
C THR A 158 58.68 31.62 3.60
N LEU A 159 57.89 30.76 2.94
CA LEU A 159 56.53 30.39 3.36
C LEU A 159 56.46 29.89 4.81
N VAL A 160 57.38 29.01 5.23
CA VAL A 160 57.34 28.40 6.58
C VAL A 160 57.51 29.46 7.68
N ASN A 161 58.41 30.43 7.46
CA ASN A 161 58.69 31.47 8.45
C ASN A 161 57.58 32.52 8.53
N THR A 162 56.89 32.77 7.41
CA THR A 162 55.80 33.76 7.34
C THR A 162 54.44 33.18 7.75
N CYS A 163 54.13 31.95 7.34
CA CYS A 163 52.82 31.34 7.56
C CYS A 163 52.68 30.68 8.93
N LYS A 164 53.74 30.10 9.49
CA LYS A 164 53.68 29.42 10.80
C LYS A 164 53.13 30.31 11.94
N PRO A 165 53.60 31.56 12.14
CA PRO A 165 53.03 32.42 13.18
C PRO A 165 51.55 32.77 12.92
N LEU A 166 51.14 32.93 11.64
CA LEU A 166 49.74 33.18 11.28
C LEU A 166 48.85 31.96 11.51
N MET A 167 49.35 30.75 11.22
CA MET A 167 48.65 29.51 11.52
C MET A 167 48.50 29.31 13.04
N ASP A 168 49.54 29.61 13.81
CA ASP A 168 49.49 29.56 15.27
C ASP A 168 48.48 30.59 15.82
N GLU A 169 48.39 31.78 15.22
CA GLU A 169 47.40 32.80 15.60
C GLU A 169 45.96 32.38 15.25
N LEU A 170 45.74 31.73 14.10
CA LEU A 170 44.45 31.22 13.64
C LEU A 170 43.97 29.95 14.36
N SER A 171 44.90 29.16 14.90
CA SER A 171 44.57 27.91 15.62
C SER A 171 43.63 28.15 16.80
N ARG A 172 43.90 29.18 17.62
CA ARG A 172 43.11 29.48 18.82
C ARG A 172 41.65 29.87 18.51
N PRO A 173 41.36 30.80 17.57
CA PRO A 173 39.99 31.07 17.14
C PRO A 173 39.27 29.85 16.56
N LEU A 174 39.96 29.03 15.75
CA LEU A 174 39.37 27.83 15.14
C LEU A 174 39.01 26.78 16.20
N ASP A 175 39.90 26.54 17.17
CA ASP A 175 39.63 25.63 18.29
C ASP A 175 38.44 26.11 19.12
N LYS A 176 38.35 27.43 19.37
CA LYS A 176 37.21 28.02 20.07
C LYS A 176 35.91 27.83 19.28
N LEU A 177 35.93 28.03 17.96
CA LEU A 177 34.78 27.84 17.10
C LEU A 177 34.32 26.38 17.11
N ASN A 178 35.24 25.43 16.94
CA ASN A 178 34.95 24.00 16.99
C ASN A 178 34.34 23.57 18.33
N ASN A 179 34.85 24.10 19.45
CA ASN A 179 34.30 23.83 20.78
C ASN A 179 32.88 24.40 20.97
N LEU A 180 32.57 25.54 20.36
CA LEU A 180 31.21 26.10 20.41
C LEU A 180 30.24 25.27 19.56
N PHE A 181 30.65 24.84 18.37
CA PHE A 181 29.83 23.99 17.50
C PHE A 181 29.57 22.62 18.12
N SER A 182 30.57 21.98 18.73
CA SER A 182 30.37 20.70 19.43
C SER A 182 29.37 20.82 20.59
N GLY A 183 29.40 21.94 21.32
CA GLY A 183 28.40 22.24 22.36
C GLY A 183 26.98 22.38 21.79
N ILE A 184 26.85 22.97 20.60
CA ILE A 184 25.56 23.08 19.91
C ILE A 184 25.09 21.71 19.39
N GLU A 185 25.99 20.91 18.83
CA GLU A 185 25.69 19.56 18.34
C GLU A 185 25.15 18.65 19.44
N VAL A 186 25.74 18.69 20.63
CA VAL A 186 25.26 17.91 21.78
C VAL A 186 23.84 18.31 22.17
N CYS A 187 23.52 19.60 22.14
CA CYS A 187 22.23 20.13 22.57
C CYS A 187 21.13 19.97 21.50
N LEU A 188 21.45 20.30 20.25
CA LEU A 188 20.47 20.40 19.16
C LEU A 188 20.44 19.15 18.27
N LYS A 189 21.48 18.30 18.29
CA LYS A 189 21.67 17.14 17.41
C LYS A 189 21.30 17.45 15.94
N PRO A 190 21.91 18.48 15.33
CA PRO A 190 21.65 18.86 13.95
C PRO A 190 21.99 17.71 13.00
N ASN A 191 21.26 17.61 11.88
CA ASN A 191 21.64 16.75 10.77
C ASN A 191 22.43 17.60 9.76
N ASP A 192 23.75 17.47 9.78
CA ASP A 192 24.66 18.29 8.98
C ASP A 192 24.40 18.20 7.48
N GLU A 193 24.11 17.02 6.94
CA GLU A 193 23.79 16.83 5.52
C GLU A 193 22.52 17.60 5.12
N LYS A 194 21.49 17.63 5.99
CA LYS A 194 20.26 18.38 5.72
C LYS A 194 20.41 19.89 5.92
N LEU A 195 21.35 20.32 6.76
CA LEU A 195 21.58 21.72 7.09
C LEU A 195 22.52 22.42 6.11
N TYR A 196 23.57 21.72 5.71
CA TYR A 196 24.70 22.25 4.96
C TYR A 196 24.86 21.62 3.56
N GLY A 197 24.20 20.50 3.27
CA GLY A 197 24.36 19.74 2.02
C GLY A 197 25.62 18.87 1.96
N GLU A 198 26.70 19.31 2.61
CA GLU A 198 27.97 18.59 2.80
C GLU A 198 28.44 18.72 4.26
N PRO A 199 29.45 17.96 4.71
CA PRO A 199 29.99 18.12 6.06
C PRO A 199 30.38 19.57 6.36
N ALA A 200 30.07 20.05 7.57
CA ALA A 200 30.32 21.45 7.96
C ALA A 200 31.79 21.89 7.76
N ALA A 201 32.74 20.96 7.88
CA ALA A 201 34.17 21.19 7.65
C ALA A 201 34.53 21.56 6.20
N GLN A 202 33.67 21.28 5.23
CA GLN A 202 33.86 21.58 3.80
C GLN A 202 33.15 22.88 3.37
N GLN A 203 32.38 23.49 4.27
CA GLN A 203 31.60 24.68 3.98
C GLN A 203 32.37 25.98 4.23
N SER A 204 31.99 27.02 3.49
CA SER A 204 32.52 28.37 3.73
C SER A 204 32.07 28.93 5.08
N LEU A 205 32.94 29.70 5.75
CA LEU A 205 32.61 30.37 7.01
C LEU A 205 31.41 31.31 6.89
N THR A 206 31.21 31.91 5.71
CA THR A 206 30.05 32.78 5.43
C THR A 206 28.74 32.00 5.39
N HIS A 207 28.74 30.78 4.85
CA HIS A 207 27.57 29.90 4.87
C HIS A 207 27.23 29.45 6.30
N ILE A 208 28.25 29.06 7.07
CA ILE A 208 28.10 28.70 8.48
C ILE A 208 27.52 29.88 9.27
N GLU A 209 28.02 31.10 9.05
CA GLU A 209 27.50 32.31 9.68
C GLU A 209 26.02 32.55 9.35
N GLN A 210 25.60 32.33 8.10
CA GLN A 210 24.19 32.47 7.70
C GLN A 210 23.27 31.47 8.41
N VAL A 211 23.71 30.22 8.56
CA VAL A 211 22.96 29.18 9.28
C VAL A 211 22.81 29.56 10.76
N VAL A 212 23.91 29.97 11.41
CA VAL A 212 23.88 30.42 12.82
C VAL A 212 22.97 31.64 12.99
N LYS A 213 23.00 32.62 12.08
CA LYS A 213 22.07 33.77 12.11
C LYS A 213 20.61 33.34 12.00
N ARG A 214 20.31 32.34 11.17
CA ARG A 214 18.95 31.79 11.07
C ARG A 214 18.51 31.12 12.36
N TRP A 215 19.38 30.34 13.00
CA TRP A 215 19.10 29.74 14.30
C TRP A 215 18.86 30.79 15.39
N LEU A 216 19.69 31.85 15.43
CA LEU A 216 19.51 32.97 16.34
C LEU A 216 18.19 33.73 16.10
N ALA A 217 17.73 33.81 14.85
CA ALA A 217 16.45 34.44 14.51
C ALA A 217 15.23 33.57 14.84
N SER A 218 15.41 32.28 15.12
CA SER A 218 14.32 31.31 15.35
C SER A 218 14.42 30.64 16.73
N LEU A 219 15.02 31.31 17.72
CA LEU A 219 15.17 30.79 19.08
C LEU A 219 13.83 30.49 19.76
N ASP A 220 12.75 31.18 19.37
CA ASP A 220 11.38 30.96 19.81
C ASP A 220 10.85 29.57 19.43
N THR A 221 11.43 28.92 18.41
CA THR A 221 11.05 27.56 17.97
C THR A 221 11.75 26.44 18.74
N LEU A 222 12.77 26.76 19.57
CA LEU A 222 13.54 25.77 20.34
C LEU A 222 12.69 24.87 21.26
N PRO A 223 11.64 25.36 21.94
CA PRO A 223 10.75 24.48 22.71
C PRO A 223 10.07 23.43 21.83
N GLY A 224 9.67 23.81 20.60
CA GLY A 224 9.10 22.88 19.61
C GLY A 224 10.10 21.82 19.18
N TRP A 225 11.34 22.21 18.91
CA TRP A 225 12.43 21.28 18.59
C TRP A 225 12.74 20.32 19.74
N SER A 226 12.82 20.82 20.98
CA SER A 226 13.04 20.00 22.17
C SER A 226 11.94 18.95 22.35
N ASN A 227 10.67 19.34 22.17
CA ASN A 227 9.53 18.43 22.20
C ASN A 227 9.64 17.37 21.09
N PHE A 228 10.04 17.77 19.89
CA PHE A 228 10.27 16.85 18.78
C PHE A 228 11.39 15.85 19.10
N CYS A 229 12.56 16.29 19.58
CA CYS A 229 13.64 15.40 19.97
C CYS A 229 13.21 14.40 21.04
N GLN A 230 12.47 14.85 22.07
CA GLN A 230 11.91 13.96 23.08
C GLN A 230 10.94 12.94 22.49
N ALA A 231 10.08 13.36 21.56
CA ALA A 231 9.14 12.47 20.88
C ALA A 231 9.87 11.43 20.02
N VAL A 232 10.94 11.82 19.32
CA VAL A 232 11.79 10.91 18.54
C VAL A 232 12.47 9.89 19.43
N GLU A 233 13.07 10.29 20.56
CA GLU A 233 13.71 9.34 21.48
C GLU A 233 12.69 8.36 22.09
N ARG A 234 11.48 8.82 22.44
CA ARG A 234 10.40 7.93 22.88
C ARG A 234 9.98 6.96 21.78
N CYS A 235 9.89 7.43 20.54
CA CYS A 235 9.53 6.61 19.39
C CYS A 235 10.59 5.52 19.11
N ARG A 236 11.89 5.84 19.21
CA ARG A 236 13.00 4.88 19.06
C ARG A 236 12.92 3.70 20.04
N LEU A 237 12.38 3.93 21.23
CA LEU A 237 12.19 2.89 22.26
C LEU A 237 10.90 2.08 22.08
N SER A 238 10.08 2.41 21.08
CA SER A 238 8.79 1.78 20.83
C SER A 238 8.83 0.88 19.59
N VAL A 239 7.76 0.09 19.38
CA VAL A 239 7.55 -0.68 18.14
C VAL A 239 7.48 0.19 16.89
N ALA A 240 7.26 1.51 17.04
CA ALA A 240 7.20 2.45 15.93
C ALA A 240 8.58 2.97 15.48
N ALA A 241 9.69 2.52 16.09
CA ALA A 241 11.04 2.95 15.71
C ALA A 241 11.33 2.91 14.19
N PRO A 242 10.90 1.89 13.41
CA PRO A 242 11.13 1.86 11.96
C PRO A 242 10.44 2.99 11.18
N LEU A 243 9.44 3.67 11.77
CA LEU A 243 8.78 4.82 11.15
C LEU A 243 9.70 6.04 11.08
N LEU A 244 10.68 6.15 11.98
CA LEU A 244 11.63 7.25 11.99
C LEU A 244 12.52 7.25 10.75
N ASP A 245 13.02 6.09 10.35
CA ASP A 245 13.79 5.94 9.10
C ASP A 245 12.96 6.37 7.87
N TYR A 246 11.65 6.09 7.90
CA TYR A 246 10.74 6.51 6.85
C TYR A 246 10.53 8.02 6.85
N LEU A 247 10.36 8.64 8.02
CA LEU A 247 10.26 10.09 8.19
C LEU A 247 11.53 10.83 7.78
N GLU A 248 12.70 10.21 8.00
CA GLU A 248 13.97 10.81 7.62
C GLU A 248 14.22 10.76 6.11
N LYS A 249 13.75 9.70 5.44
CA LYS A 249 13.91 9.48 3.99
C LYS A 249 12.82 10.09 3.13
N THR A 250 11.61 10.25 3.66
CA THR A 250 10.49 10.79 2.89
C THR A 250 10.27 12.25 3.22
N GLU A 251 10.11 13.07 2.19
CA GLU A 251 9.56 14.43 2.29
C GLU A 251 8.04 14.39 2.57
N CYS A 252 7.59 13.48 3.42
CA CYS A 252 6.19 13.39 3.79
C CYS A 252 5.85 14.59 4.66
N CYS A 253 4.93 15.45 4.20
CA CYS A 253 4.39 16.48 5.08
C CYS A 253 3.70 15.81 6.28
N GLY A 254 3.87 16.39 7.48
CA GLY A 254 3.40 15.78 8.73
C GLY A 254 1.91 15.41 8.73
N ASN A 255 1.10 16.10 7.93
CA ASN A 255 -0.34 15.87 7.79
C ASN A 255 -0.69 14.53 7.13
N HIS A 256 0.21 13.94 6.33
CA HIS A 256 -0.04 12.65 5.66
C HIS A 256 0.48 11.44 6.45
N LEU A 257 1.24 11.65 7.52
CA LEU A 257 1.82 10.55 8.31
C LEU A 257 0.75 9.66 8.93
N MET A 258 -0.23 10.26 9.62
CA MET A 258 -1.31 9.52 10.29
C MET A 258 -2.23 8.80 9.28
N PRO A 259 -2.69 9.44 8.19
CA PRO A 259 -3.42 8.74 7.13
C PRO A 259 -2.64 7.56 6.54
N ALA A 260 -1.35 7.72 6.25
CA ALA A 260 -0.51 6.66 5.70
C ALA A 260 -0.33 5.49 6.68
N PHE A 261 -0.08 5.79 7.96
CA PHE A 261 0.00 4.79 9.03
C PHE A 261 -1.32 4.01 9.14
N ASN A 262 -2.45 4.71 9.25
CA ASN A 262 -3.77 4.10 9.35
C ASN A 262 -4.08 3.21 8.16
N GLY A 263 -3.81 3.68 6.93
CA GLY A 263 -4.00 2.89 5.71
C GLY A 263 -3.19 1.59 5.73
N ARG A 264 -1.92 1.66 6.15
CA ARG A 264 -1.07 0.46 6.24
C ARG A 264 -1.52 -0.48 7.36
N PHE A 265 -1.84 0.07 8.53
CA PHE A 265 -2.27 -0.68 9.71
C PHE A 265 -3.57 -1.44 9.42
N TYR A 266 -4.61 -0.74 8.94
CA TYR A 266 -5.88 -1.37 8.56
C TYR A 266 -5.74 -2.34 7.40
N GLY A 267 -4.87 -2.04 6.42
CA GLY A 267 -4.57 -2.95 5.32
C GLY A 267 -3.96 -4.28 5.80
N GLU A 268 -3.00 -4.24 6.73
CA GLU A 268 -2.41 -5.46 7.30
C GLU A 268 -3.38 -6.20 8.21
N LEU A 269 -4.22 -5.49 8.99
CA LEU A 269 -5.31 -6.12 9.74
C LEU A 269 -6.27 -6.86 8.82
N LEU A 270 -6.68 -6.26 7.71
CA LEU A 270 -7.57 -6.88 6.73
C LEU A 270 -6.94 -8.13 6.10
N LYS A 271 -5.68 -8.05 5.66
CA LYS A 271 -4.94 -9.21 5.13
C LYS A 271 -4.88 -10.34 6.15
N ASN A 272 -4.59 -10.02 7.41
CA ASN A 272 -4.54 -11.02 8.47
C ASN A 272 -5.92 -11.64 8.74
N ALA A 273 -6.97 -10.82 8.76
CA ALA A 273 -8.35 -11.29 8.91
C ALA A 273 -8.77 -12.25 7.78
N ILE A 274 -8.41 -11.95 6.53
CA ILE A 274 -8.66 -12.83 5.37
C ILE A 274 -7.86 -14.13 5.50
N ARG A 275 -6.59 -14.05 5.95
CA ARG A 275 -5.73 -15.22 6.10
C ARG A 275 -6.23 -16.18 7.18
N ILE A 276 -6.68 -15.66 8.32
CA ILE A 276 -7.15 -16.47 9.46
C ILE A 276 -8.54 -17.05 9.18
N ARG A 277 -9.39 -16.36 8.42
CA ARG A 277 -10.77 -16.76 8.15
C ARG A 277 -10.91 -17.33 6.74
N GLN A 278 -10.79 -18.64 6.62
CA GLN A 278 -10.95 -19.39 5.36
C GLN A 278 -12.18 -18.98 4.53
N PRO A 279 -13.38 -18.75 5.11
CA PRO A 279 -14.54 -18.32 4.32
C PRO A 279 -14.35 -17.00 3.57
N LEU A 280 -13.53 -16.07 4.08
CA LEU A 280 -13.23 -14.80 3.40
C LEU A 280 -12.20 -14.98 2.29
N ASN A 281 -11.27 -15.93 2.45
CA ASN A 281 -10.24 -16.25 1.47
C ASN A 281 -10.83 -16.94 0.24
N GLU A 282 -11.74 -17.89 0.46
CA GLU A 282 -12.40 -18.65 -0.61
C GLU A 282 -13.60 -17.91 -1.24
N PHE A 283 -13.99 -16.76 -0.69
CA PHE A 283 -15.13 -16.00 -1.19
C PHE A 283 -14.82 -15.39 -2.56
N ASN A 284 -15.50 -15.92 -3.58
CA ASN A 284 -15.49 -15.35 -4.91
C ASN A 284 -16.79 -14.56 -5.13
N ALA A 285 -16.69 -13.23 -5.11
CA ALA A 285 -17.82 -12.33 -5.28
C ALA A 285 -18.56 -12.57 -6.60
N ASP A 286 -17.85 -12.78 -7.70
CA ASP A 286 -18.47 -12.99 -9.02
C ASP A 286 -19.28 -14.30 -9.08
N LEU A 287 -18.75 -15.39 -8.49
CA LEU A 287 -19.48 -16.65 -8.39
C LEU A 287 -20.71 -16.51 -7.49
N HIS A 288 -20.60 -15.78 -6.38
CA HIS A 288 -21.70 -15.55 -5.47
C HIS A 288 -22.82 -14.71 -6.13
N GLU A 289 -22.44 -13.63 -6.81
CA GLU A 289 -23.35 -12.75 -7.55
C GLU A 289 -24.06 -13.51 -8.69
N LYS A 290 -23.35 -14.39 -9.40
CA LYS A 290 -23.96 -15.29 -10.40
C LYS A 290 -24.98 -16.24 -9.76
N LYS A 291 -24.69 -16.80 -8.58
CA LYS A 291 -25.64 -17.65 -7.84
C LYS A 291 -26.90 -16.87 -7.45
N ILE A 292 -26.75 -15.65 -6.93
CA ILE A 292 -27.88 -14.77 -6.57
C ILE A 292 -28.76 -14.51 -7.80
N ARG A 293 -28.18 -14.10 -8.93
CA ARG A 293 -28.93 -13.83 -10.16
C ARG A 293 -29.64 -15.07 -10.69
N ARG A 294 -28.98 -16.23 -10.66
CA ARG A 294 -29.59 -17.51 -11.06
C ARG A 294 -30.76 -17.86 -10.15
N PHE A 295 -30.63 -17.69 -8.84
CA PHE A 295 -31.72 -17.90 -7.89
C PHE A 295 -32.90 -16.97 -8.19
N GLN A 296 -32.66 -15.66 -8.31
CA GLN A 296 -33.71 -14.69 -8.62
C GLN A 296 -34.45 -15.00 -9.93
N HIS A 297 -33.72 -15.40 -10.97
CA HIS A 297 -34.33 -15.80 -12.24
C HIS A 297 -35.14 -17.09 -12.10
N ALA A 298 -34.59 -18.10 -11.42
CA ALA A 298 -35.28 -19.36 -11.19
C ALA A 298 -36.54 -19.17 -10.34
N ASP A 299 -36.49 -18.33 -9.31
CA ASP A 299 -37.61 -18.00 -8.43
C ASP A 299 -38.74 -17.29 -9.19
N LYS A 300 -38.42 -16.28 -10.00
CA LYS A 300 -39.40 -15.62 -10.88
C LYS A 300 -40.04 -16.60 -11.85
N ARG A 301 -39.23 -17.45 -12.50
CA ARG A 301 -39.71 -18.46 -13.43
C ARG A 301 -40.57 -19.53 -12.74
N ALA A 302 -40.21 -19.95 -11.53
CA ALA A 302 -41.00 -20.88 -10.74
C ALA A 302 -42.37 -20.28 -10.40
N ASN A 303 -42.41 -19.02 -9.98
CA ASN A 303 -43.67 -18.30 -9.74
C ASN A 303 -44.53 -18.18 -11.01
N GLU A 304 -43.93 -17.89 -12.17
CA GLU A 304 -44.65 -17.85 -13.44
C GLU A 304 -45.23 -19.22 -13.83
N LEU A 305 -44.43 -20.29 -13.73
CA LEU A 305 -44.87 -21.64 -14.03
C LEU A 305 -45.96 -22.12 -13.07
N ASN A 306 -45.84 -21.81 -11.77
CA ASN A 306 -46.86 -22.12 -10.77
C ASN A 306 -48.19 -21.44 -11.08
N ARG A 307 -48.18 -20.20 -11.58
CA ARG A 307 -49.42 -19.50 -12.02
C ARG A 307 -50.08 -20.23 -13.17
N LEU A 308 -49.30 -20.68 -14.17
CA LEU A 308 -49.82 -21.42 -15.32
C LEU A 308 -50.37 -22.79 -14.91
N GLN A 309 -49.66 -23.50 -14.04
CA GLN A 309 -50.10 -24.79 -13.50
C GLN A 309 -51.40 -24.65 -12.72
N LEU A 310 -51.47 -23.67 -11.80
CA LEU A 310 -52.69 -23.37 -11.05
C LEU A 310 -53.86 -23.06 -11.97
N ALA A 311 -53.65 -22.25 -13.02
CA ALA A 311 -54.70 -21.94 -13.99
C ALA A 311 -55.20 -23.20 -14.73
N ALA A 312 -54.29 -24.09 -15.12
CA ALA A 312 -54.66 -25.36 -15.76
C ALA A 312 -55.43 -26.29 -14.81
N ASP A 313 -55.00 -26.39 -13.55
CA ASP A 313 -55.67 -27.21 -12.54
C ASP A 313 -57.08 -26.67 -12.22
N LEU A 314 -57.23 -25.35 -12.07
CA LEU A 314 -58.54 -24.71 -11.91
C LEU A 314 -59.45 -24.94 -13.14
N TYR A 315 -58.89 -24.89 -14.35
CA TYR A 315 -59.66 -25.15 -15.57
C TYR A 315 -60.17 -26.60 -15.64
N ARG A 316 -59.39 -27.58 -15.16
CA ARG A 316 -59.84 -28.98 -15.08
C ARG A 316 -60.96 -29.21 -14.07
N LEU A 317 -60.98 -28.41 -13.01
CA LEU A 317 -62.00 -28.47 -11.95
C LEU A 317 -63.30 -27.75 -12.34
N LEU A 318 -63.27 -26.94 -13.40
CA LEU A 318 -64.42 -26.18 -13.84
C LEU A 318 -65.54 -27.13 -14.28
N PRO A 319 -66.73 -27.04 -13.67
CA PRO A 319 -67.89 -27.81 -14.13
C PRO A 319 -68.31 -27.36 -15.53
N ASP A 320 -68.90 -28.28 -16.29
CA ASP A 320 -69.55 -27.91 -17.55
C ASP A 320 -70.81 -27.09 -17.27
N ILE A 321 -70.80 -25.83 -17.69
CA ILE A 321 -71.89 -24.85 -17.46
C ILE A 321 -72.79 -24.77 -18.71
N MET A 322 -72.37 -25.33 -19.85
CA MET A 322 -73.12 -25.30 -21.10
C MET A 322 -74.26 -26.35 -21.07
N GLY A 323 -75.44 -25.98 -21.58
CA GLY A 323 -76.59 -26.89 -21.70
C GLY A 323 -77.31 -27.25 -20.39
N SER A 324 -76.92 -26.63 -19.26
CA SER A 324 -77.57 -26.86 -17.96
C SER A 324 -78.99 -26.29 -17.90
N SER A 325 -79.90 -26.97 -17.20
CA SER A 325 -81.28 -26.52 -16.99
C SER A 325 -81.32 -25.10 -16.39
N PRO A 326 -82.25 -24.20 -16.80
CA PRO A 326 -82.36 -22.83 -16.27
C PRO A 326 -82.52 -22.75 -14.75
N ALA A 327 -83.05 -23.79 -14.11
CA ALA A 327 -83.24 -23.88 -12.66
C ALA A 327 -82.01 -24.41 -11.89
N SER A 328 -80.99 -24.91 -12.60
CA SER A 328 -79.75 -25.39 -11.98
C SER A 328 -78.86 -24.23 -11.53
N GLN A 329 -77.90 -24.50 -10.62
CA GLN A 329 -76.92 -23.50 -10.19
C GLN A 329 -76.15 -22.90 -11.39
N ALA A 330 -75.79 -23.74 -12.37
CA ALA A 330 -75.11 -23.32 -13.59
C ALA A 330 -76.00 -22.43 -14.46
N GLY A 331 -77.29 -22.78 -14.62
CA GLY A 331 -78.26 -21.98 -15.35
C GLY A 331 -78.51 -20.61 -14.71
N VAL A 332 -78.70 -20.56 -13.39
CA VAL A 332 -78.88 -19.31 -12.64
C VAL A 332 -77.64 -18.43 -12.75
N LEU A 333 -76.45 -18.98 -12.53
CA LEU A 333 -75.19 -18.22 -12.63
C LEU A 333 -74.96 -17.68 -14.04
N ASN A 334 -75.16 -18.49 -15.08
CA ASN A 334 -75.00 -18.09 -16.47
C ASN A 334 -76.03 -17.02 -16.88
N ALA A 335 -77.28 -17.12 -16.40
CA ALA A 335 -78.29 -16.08 -16.60
C ALA A 335 -77.89 -14.75 -15.93
N GLN A 336 -77.30 -14.79 -14.74
CA GLN A 336 -76.83 -13.59 -14.04
C GLN A 336 -75.59 -12.96 -14.70
N LEU A 337 -74.69 -13.77 -15.27
CA LEU A 337 -73.53 -13.30 -16.05
C LEU A 337 -73.93 -12.61 -17.36
N ASN A 338 -74.98 -13.10 -18.03
CA ASN A 338 -75.48 -12.52 -19.29
C ASN A 338 -76.43 -11.32 -19.10
N ARG A 339 -76.87 -11.05 -17.87
CA ARG A 339 -77.70 -9.87 -17.57
C ARG A 339 -76.89 -8.59 -17.65
N LYS A 340 -77.47 -7.53 -18.22
CA LYS A 340 -76.83 -6.19 -18.30
C LYS A 340 -77.19 -5.27 -17.13
N ARG A 341 -78.35 -5.49 -16.48
CA ARG A 341 -78.90 -4.70 -15.36
C ARG A 341 -79.81 -5.58 -14.51
N GLY A 342 -80.09 -5.17 -13.27
CA GLY A 342 -80.98 -5.91 -12.37
C GLY A 342 -80.42 -7.26 -11.94
N HIS A 343 -79.13 -7.28 -11.57
CA HIS A 343 -78.50 -8.48 -11.05
C HIS A 343 -79.11 -8.89 -9.72
N MET A 344 -79.14 -10.20 -9.47
CA MET A 344 -79.49 -10.74 -8.17
C MET A 344 -78.50 -10.22 -7.11
N PRO A 345 -78.97 -9.77 -5.94
CA PRO A 345 -78.08 -9.39 -4.84
C PRO A 345 -77.09 -10.51 -4.52
N ILE A 346 -75.83 -10.17 -4.24
CA ILE A 346 -74.73 -11.15 -4.03
C ILE A 346 -75.11 -12.21 -2.99
N ARG A 347 -75.72 -11.80 -1.88
CA ARG A 347 -76.20 -12.70 -0.83
C ARG A 347 -77.18 -13.76 -1.37
N GLN A 348 -78.12 -13.34 -2.23
CA GLN A 348 -79.07 -14.27 -2.85
C GLN A 348 -78.37 -15.14 -3.91
N LEU A 349 -77.44 -14.58 -4.69
CA LEU A 349 -76.68 -15.34 -5.68
C LEU A 349 -75.87 -16.46 -5.03
N LEU A 350 -75.11 -16.15 -3.97
CA LEU A 350 -74.32 -17.11 -3.23
C LEU A 350 -75.19 -18.14 -2.50
N ARG A 351 -76.40 -17.74 -2.09
CA ARG A 351 -77.37 -18.70 -1.54
C ARG A 351 -77.78 -19.79 -2.54
N HIS A 352 -78.02 -19.41 -3.79
CA HIS A 352 -78.45 -20.35 -4.82
C HIS A 352 -77.28 -21.09 -5.48
N CYS A 353 -76.16 -20.40 -5.68
CA CYS A 353 -75.04 -20.86 -6.50
C CYS A 353 -73.73 -21.02 -5.73
N GLY A 354 -73.74 -20.92 -4.39
CA GLY A 354 -72.53 -20.89 -3.54
C GLY A 354 -71.53 -22.01 -3.80
N PRO A 355 -71.94 -23.30 -3.73
CA PRO A 355 -71.05 -24.43 -4.01
C PRO A 355 -70.45 -24.38 -5.42
N LEU A 356 -71.23 -23.96 -6.42
CA LEU A 356 -70.75 -23.80 -7.79
C LEU A 356 -69.73 -22.65 -7.89
N VAL A 357 -70.02 -21.51 -7.28
CA VAL A 357 -69.11 -20.34 -7.24
C VAL A 357 -67.81 -20.72 -6.57
N GLN A 358 -67.86 -21.46 -5.45
CA GLN A 358 -66.67 -21.95 -4.75
C GLN A 358 -65.85 -22.92 -5.61
N ARG A 359 -66.49 -23.82 -6.36
CA ARG A 359 -65.78 -24.69 -7.31
C ARG A 359 -65.07 -23.92 -8.42
N ILE A 360 -65.69 -22.84 -8.93
CA ILE A 360 -65.10 -21.99 -9.98
C ILE A 360 -64.01 -21.07 -9.40
N LYS A 361 -64.20 -20.61 -8.16
CA LYS A 361 -63.31 -19.68 -7.44
C LYS A 361 -63.08 -20.19 -6.01
N PRO A 362 -62.13 -21.10 -5.78
CA PRO A 362 -61.97 -21.75 -4.47
C PRO A 362 -61.42 -20.83 -3.37
N CYS A 363 -60.78 -19.71 -3.74
CA CYS A 363 -60.24 -18.73 -2.79
C CYS A 363 -61.10 -17.46 -2.77
N PHE A 364 -61.59 -17.11 -1.58
CA PHE A 364 -62.41 -15.92 -1.33
C PHE A 364 -61.57 -14.89 -0.56
N MET A 365 -61.52 -13.65 -1.05
CA MET A 365 -60.91 -12.52 -0.36
C MET A 365 -62.00 -11.55 0.08
N MET A 366 -62.26 -11.46 1.38
CA MET A 366 -63.38 -10.71 1.93
C MET A 366 -63.01 -10.12 3.30
N SER A 367 -63.56 -8.95 3.62
CA SER A 367 -63.51 -8.44 4.99
C SER A 367 -64.43 -9.26 5.91
N PRO A 368 -64.19 -9.29 7.24
CA PRO A 368 -65.07 -9.99 8.19
C PRO A 368 -66.55 -9.60 8.06
N LEU A 369 -66.83 -8.30 7.88
CA LEU A 369 -68.19 -7.80 7.64
C LEU A 369 -68.82 -8.36 6.37
N SER A 370 -68.04 -8.45 5.28
CA SER A 370 -68.53 -8.98 4.00
C SER A 370 -68.88 -10.47 4.11
N ILE A 371 -68.13 -11.23 4.91
CA ILE A 371 -68.41 -12.64 5.18
C ILE A 371 -69.77 -12.78 5.87
N ALA A 372 -70.02 -12.00 6.92
CA ALA A 372 -71.29 -12.00 7.65
C ALA A 372 -72.46 -11.55 6.77
N GLN A 373 -72.25 -10.58 5.88
CA GLN A 373 -73.29 -10.03 5.00
C GLN A 373 -73.67 -10.99 3.86
N PHE A 374 -72.70 -11.67 3.25
CA PHE A 374 -72.92 -12.37 1.98
C PHE A 374 -72.98 -13.89 2.10
N LEU A 375 -72.28 -14.53 3.04
CA LEU A 375 -72.23 -15.98 3.15
C LEU A 375 -73.26 -16.49 4.17
N GLN A 376 -74.24 -17.31 3.75
CA GLN A 376 -75.16 -17.91 4.72
C GLN A 376 -74.49 -19.00 5.55
N PRO A 377 -74.74 -19.09 6.87
CA PRO A 377 -74.22 -20.16 7.72
C PRO A 377 -74.54 -21.55 7.14
N GLY A 378 -73.54 -22.44 7.11
CA GLY A 378 -73.70 -23.84 6.67
C GLY A 378 -73.76 -24.07 5.14
N GLU A 379 -73.80 -23.03 4.31
CA GLU A 379 -73.88 -23.19 2.85
C GLU A 379 -72.50 -23.29 2.17
N ILE A 380 -71.48 -22.66 2.73
CA ILE A 380 -70.12 -22.62 2.20
C ILE A 380 -69.14 -22.84 3.36
N MET A 381 -68.25 -23.83 3.19
CA MET A 381 -67.18 -24.22 4.11
C MET A 381 -65.85 -24.22 3.38
N PHE A 382 -64.76 -23.87 4.06
CA PHE A 382 -63.41 -23.77 3.52
C PHE A 382 -62.47 -24.71 4.28
N ASP A 383 -61.39 -25.14 3.65
CA ASP A 383 -60.38 -25.92 4.36
C ASP A 383 -59.55 -25.01 5.30
N VAL A 384 -59.31 -23.77 4.88
CA VAL A 384 -58.44 -22.82 5.59
C VAL A 384 -59.03 -21.40 5.54
N VAL A 385 -59.00 -20.71 6.68
CA VAL A 385 -59.17 -19.26 6.77
C VAL A 385 -57.86 -18.60 7.18
N ILE A 386 -57.49 -17.52 6.48
CA ILE A 386 -56.28 -16.76 6.71
C ILE A 386 -56.67 -15.32 7.06
N PHE A 387 -56.27 -14.87 8.25
CA PHE A 387 -56.33 -13.46 8.62
C PHE A 387 -54.95 -12.84 8.43
N ASP A 388 -54.85 -11.91 7.49
CA ASP A 388 -53.71 -11.00 7.37
C ASP A 388 -54.00 -9.72 8.16
N GLU A 389 -52.97 -9.09 8.73
CA GLU A 389 -53.12 -7.93 9.63
C GLU A 389 -54.09 -8.16 10.81
N ALA A 390 -54.05 -9.35 11.40
CA ALA A 390 -54.98 -9.77 12.46
C ALA A 390 -54.88 -8.95 13.77
N SER A 391 -53.85 -8.12 13.92
CA SER A 391 -53.76 -7.13 15.00
C SER A 391 -54.84 -6.04 14.88
N GLN A 392 -55.41 -5.85 13.68
CA GLN A 392 -56.47 -4.88 13.40
C GLN A 392 -57.87 -5.49 13.33
N VAL A 393 -58.03 -6.79 13.63
CA VAL A 393 -59.32 -7.50 13.58
C VAL A 393 -59.80 -7.81 14.98
N ARG A 394 -61.07 -7.52 15.28
CA ARG A 394 -61.67 -7.87 16.58
C ARG A 394 -62.11 -9.33 16.60
N PRO A 395 -61.96 -10.06 17.73
CA PRO A 395 -62.36 -11.46 17.83
C PRO A 395 -63.81 -11.72 17.41
N GLU A 396 -64.75 -10.86 17.82
CA GLU A 396 -66.18 -10.97 17.50
C GLU A 396 -66.47 -10.86 15.99
N GLU A 397 -65.70 -10.07 15.26
CA GLU A 397 -65.82 -9.93 13.81
C GLU A 397 -65.30 -11.19 13.09
N ALA A 398 -64.27 -11.83 13.67
CA ALA A 398 -63.62 -13.02 13.10
C ALA A 398 -64.44 -14.31 13.26
N VAL A 399 -65.33 -14.40 14.26
CA VAL A 399 -66.12 -15.63 14.55
C VAL A 399 -66.86 -16.15 13.32
N GLY A 400 -67.46 -15.25 12.53
CA GLY A 400 -68.23 -15.63 11.35
C GLY A 400 -67.41 -16.30 10.24
N ALA A 401 -66.12 -16.00 10.16
CA ALA A 401 -65.18 -16.63 9.23
C ALA A 401 -64.58 -17.91 9.83
N PHE A 402 -64.24 -17.89 11.12
CA PHE A 402 -63.70 -19.04 11.86
C PHE A 402 -64.63 -20.25 11.79
N LEU A 403 -65.94 -20.07 11.99
CA LEU A 403 -66.92 -21.16 11.98
C LEU A 403 -67.11 -21.84 10.62
N ARG A 404 -66.47 -21.32 9.56
CA ARG A 404 -66.59 -21.81 8.19
C ARG A 404 -65.31 -22.47 7.69
N ALA A 405 -64.32 -22.69 8.55
CA ALA A 405 -63.07 -23.32 8.13
C ALA A 405 -62.58 -24.38 9.12
N ASP A 406 -61.89 -25.39 8.59
CA ASP A 406 -61.28 -26.45 9.40
C ASP A 406 -59.95 -26.01 10.03
N GLN A 407 -59.23 -25.10 9.37
CA GLN A 407 -57.95 -24.57 9.83
C GLN A 407 -57.93 -23.03 9.85
N LEU A 408 -57.32 -22.48 10.91
CA LEU A 408 -57.12 -21.05 11.10
C LEU A 408 -55.63 -20.70 11.00
N ILE A 409 -55.30 -19.69 10.18
CA ILE A 409 -53.98 -19.06 10.12
C ILE A 409 -54.15 -17.58 10.45
N VAL A 410 -53.38 -17.11 11.44
CA VAL A 410 -53.41 -15.72 11.89
C VAL A 410 -52.03 -15.11 11.67
N MET A 411 -51.96 -14.07 10.86
CA MET A 411 -50.76 -13.30 10.54
C MET A 411 -50.97 -11.84 10.92
N GLY A 412 -49.94 -11.22 11.50
CA GLY A 412 -49.98 -9.83 11.90
C GLY A 412 -48.84 -9.51 12.87
N ASP A 413 -48.82 -8.28 13.34
CA ASP A 413 -47.79 -7.79 14.25
C ASP A 413 -48.43 -7.19 15.51
N SER A 414 -48.14 -7.79 16.66
CA SER A 414 -48.66 -7.35 17.97
C SER A 414 -48.14 -5.99 18.42
N LYS A 415 -47.09 -5.47 17.78
CA LYS A 415 -46.48 -4.17 18.09
C LYS A 415 -47.00 -3.06 17.18
N GLN A 416 -47.83 -3.39 16.20
CA GLN A 416 -48.54 -2.43 15.36
C GLN A 416 -49.87 -2.01 16.00
N LEU A 417 -50.52 -1.03 15.38
CA LEU A 417 -51.73 -0.41 15.92
C LEU A 417 -52.85 -1.45 16.15
N PRO A 418 -53.55 -1.37 17.30
CA PRO A 418 -54.74 -2.19 17.57
C PRO A 418 -55.92 -1.80 16.67
N PRO A 419 -57.03 -2.56 16.68
CA PRO A 419 -58.20 -2.24 15.85
C PRO A 419 -58.73 -0.84 16.16
N SER A 420 -58.86 0.01 15.14
CA SER A 420 -59.38 1.37 15.33
C SER A 420 -60.92 1.39 15.36
N SER A 421 -61.51 2.12 16.31
CA SER A 421 -62.96 2.35 16.41
C SER A 421 -63.46 3.46 15.48
N PHE A 422 -62.76 3.75 14.38
CA PHE A 422 -63.08 4.86 13.48
C PHE A 422 -64.50 4.75 12.89
N PHE A 423 -64.95 3.53 12.56
CA PHE A 423 -66.31 3.31 12.03
C PHE A 423 -67.40 3.38 13.11
N ASP A 424 -67.10 3.04 14.36
CA ASP A 424 -68.04 3.19 15.49
C ASP A 424 -68.37 4.69 15.71
N ARG A 425 -67.41 5.60 15.47
CA ARG A 425 -67.60 7.05 15.57
C ARG A 425 -68.63 7.59 14.56
N LEU A 426 -68.58 7.11 13.32
CA LEU A 426 -69.50 7.53 12.24
C LEU A 426 -70.93 7.02 12.47
N ALA A 427 -71.08 5.89 13.16
CA ALA A 427 -72.39 5.31 13.48
C ALA A 427 -73.03 5.94 14.74
N THR A 428 -72.22 6.45 15.68
CA THR A 428 -72.71 6.97 16.97
C THR A 428 -72.83 8.49 17.07
N GLY A 429 -72.24 9.25 16.13
CA GLY A 429 -72.48 10.70 16.00
C GLY A 429 -72.01 11.56 17.18
N ASN A 430 -71.24 11.01 18.11
CA ASN A 430 -70.68 11.76 19.25
C ASN A 430 -69.22 12.14 18.95
N GLU A 431 -68.96 13.44 18.85
CA GLU A 431 -67.65 14.07 18.64
C GLU A 431 -66.95 14.49 19.95
N ASP A 432 -67.26 13.87 21.09
CA ASP A 432 -66.69 14.27 22.38
C ASP A 432 -65.36 13.54 22.71
N GLU A 433 -64.42 14.34 23.23
CA GLU A 433 -62.95 14.20 23.20
C GLU A 433 -62.30 13.20 24.19
N ASP A 434 -63.00 12.26 24.82
CA ASP A 434 -62.40 11.34 25.83
C ASP A 434 -62.27 9.88 25.36
N PHE A 435 -61.56 9.63 24.26
CA PHE A 435 -61.48 8.29 23.63
C PHE A 435 -60.08 7.66 23.49
N GLU A 436 -59.00 8.26 24.03
CA GLU A 436 -57.69 7.59 24.02
C GLU A 436 -57.62 6.37 24.96
N SER A 437 -58.50 6.29 25.98
CA SER A 437 -58.49 5.19 26.94
C SER A 437 -59.33 3.98 26.52
N ALA A 438 -60.36 4.15 25.68
CA ALA A 438 -61.28 3.06 25.32
C ALA A 438 -60.79 2.18 24.15
N SER A 439 -59.89 2.69 23.29
CA SER A 439 -59.28 1.89 22.22
C SER A 439 -58.12 1.01 22.70
N ALA A 440 -57.57 1.28 23.89
CA ALA A 440 -56.45 0.53 24.45
C ALA A 440 -56.85 -0.84 25.03
N ASP A 441 -58.11 -1.01 25.43
CA ASP A 441 -58.60 -2.23 26.09
C ASP A 441 -59.20 -3.27 25.13
N MET A 442 -59.17 -3.03 23.82
CA MET A 442 -59.75 -3.97 22.86
C MET A 442 -58.74 -5.02 22.42
N GLU A 443 -58.90 -6.25 22.92
CA GLU A 443 -58.05 -7.39 22.56
C GLU A 443 -58.23 -7.73 21.07
N SER A 444 -57.14 -7.70 20.30
CA SER A 444 -57.16 -8.12 18.88
C SER A 444 -57.24 -9.64 18.74
N LEU A 445 -57.69 -10.13 17.58
CA LEU A 445 -57.66 -11.56 17.25
C LEU A 445 -56.25 -12.13 17.39
N LEU A 446 -55.22 -11.39 16.96
CA LEU A 446 -53.83 -11.80 17.09
C LEU A 446 -53.43 -12.01 18.56
N THR A 447 -53.74 -11.04 19.44
CA THR A 447 -53.41 -11.10 20.87
C THR A 447 -54.07 -12.33 21.52
N LEU A 448 -55.37 -12.54 21.25
CA LEU A 448 -56.11 -13.69 21.77
C LEU A 448 -55.52 -15.04 21.32
N CYS A 449 -55.15 -15.13 20.04
CA CYS A 449 -54.57 -16.34 19.46
C CYS A 449 -53.18 -16.66 20.00
N ARG A 450 -52.33 -15.66 20.24
CA ARG A 450 -50.96 -15.86 20.77
C ARG A 450 -50.93 -16.58 22.12
N GLY A 451 -51.94 -16.36 22.97
CA GLY A 451 -52.04 -17.04 24.27
C GLY A 451 -52.45 -18.51 24.18
N ARG A 452 -52.95 -18.98 23.03
CA ARG A 452 -53.61 -20.31 22.89
C ARG A 452 -53.10 -21.16 21.73
N LEU A 453 -52.44 -20.57 20.75
CA LEU A 453 -51.97 -21.23 19.53
C LEU A 453 -50.44 -21.15 19.41
N PRO A 454 -49.80 -22.09 18.69
CA PRO A 454 -48.37 -22.01 18.39
C PRO A 454 -48.03 -20.76 17.58
N GLU A 455 -47.05 -19.98 18.07
CA GLU A 455 -46.54 -18.78 17.39
C GLU A 455 -45.23 -19.07 16.65
N LYS A 456 -45.05 -18.47 15.48
CA LYS A 456 -43.78 -18.47 14.74
C LYS A 456 -43.35 -17.05 14.38
N PRO A 457 -42.38 -16.45 15.10
CA PRO A 457 -41.94 -15.10 14.83
C PRO A 457 -41.13 -15.01 13.52
N LEU A 458 -41.37 -13.97 12.74
CA LEU A 458 -40.56 -13.63 11.57
C LEU A 458 -39.45 -12.66 11.99
N GLN A 459 -38.20 -13.14 11.97
CA GLN A 459 -37.08 -12.39 12.55
C GLN A 459 -36.40 -11.45 11.57
N TRP A 460 -36.53 -11.66 10.26
CA TRP A 460 -35.76 -10.91 9.27
C TRP A 460 -36.50 -9.67 8.79
N HIS A 461 -35.85 -8.50 8.93
CA HIS A 461 -36.36 -7.23 8.42
C HIS A 461 -35.69 -6.85 7.10
N TYR A 462 -36.48 -6.81 6.02
CA TYR A 462 -35.98 -6.54 4.66
C TYR A 462 -36.31 -5.13 4.14
N ARG A 463 -37.09 -4.34 4.89
CA ARG A 463 -37.63 -3.05 4.38
C ARG A 463 -36.63 -1.90 4.53
N SER A 464 -35.90 -1.84 5.64
CA SER A 464 -34.97 -0.73 5.90
C SER A 464 -33.64 -0.94 5.18
N ARG A 465 -33.28 -0.01 4.29
CA ARG A 465 -31.98 -0.01 3.60
C ARG A 465 -30.79 0.32 4.51
N HIS A 466 -31.06 1.03 5.61
CA HIS A 466 -30.07 1.38 6.62
C HIS A 466 -30.55 0.90 7.98
N HIS A 467 -29.67 0.24 8.72
CA HIS A 467 -30.00 -0.37 10.02
C HIS A 467 -30.54 0.65 11.04
N SER A 468 -30.05 1.89 11.03
CA SER A 468 -30.53 2.95 11.95
C SER A 468 -32.02 3.30 11.80
N LEU A 469 -32.65 3.06 10.64
CA LEU A 469 -34.07 3.36 10.42
C LEU A 469 -35.02 2.47 11.23
N ILE A 470 -34.58 1.27 11.60
CA ILE A 470 -35.36 0.34 12.41
C ILE A 470 -34.77 0.16 13.81
N ALA A 471 -33.54 0.61 14.06
CA ALA A 471 -32.82 0.37 15.31
C ALA A 471 -33.62 0.79 16.55
N VAL A 472 -34.25 1.97 16.53
CA VAL A 472 -35.09 2.44 17.64
C VAL A 472 -36.28 1.52 17.85
N SER A 473 -37.06 1.22 16.80
CA SER A 473 -38.21 0.33 16.92
C SER A 473 -37.83 -1.11 17.28
N ASN A 474 -36.71 -1.64 16.77
CA ASN A 474 -36.23 -2.98 17.09
C ASN A 474 -35.92 -3.12 18.58
N ARG A 475 -35.25 -2.12 19.14
CA ARG A 475 -34.90 -2.06 20.56
C ARG A 475 -36.14 -1.89 21.45
N GLU A 476 -36.99 -0.91 21.15
CA GLU A 476 -38.11 -0.55 22.01
C GLU A 476 -39.30 -1.51 21.88
N SER A 477 -39.54 -2.07 20.68
CA SER A 477 -40.73 -2.88 20.41
C SER A 477 -40.44 -4.38 20.27
N TYR A 478 -39.23 -4.79 19.88
CA TYR A 478 -38.91 -6.18 19.52
C TYR A 478 -37.72 -6.79 20.29
N ASP A 479 -37.24 -6.16 21.37
CA ASP A 479 -36.12 -6.62 22.20
C ASP A 479 -34.84 -6.96 21.39
N ASP A 480 -34.55 -6.20 20.32
CA ASP A 480 -33.43 -6.45 19.39
C ASP A 480 -33.44 -7.83 18.72
N ARG A 481 -34.60 -8.50 18.66
CA ARG A 481 -34.73 -9.84 18.04
C ARG A 481 -34.85 -9.80 16.53
N LEU A 482 -35.13 -8.63 15.93
CA LEU A 482 -35.13 -8.53 14.47
C LEU A 482 -33.70 -8.50 13.94
N MET A 483 -33.41 -9.44 13.03
CA MET A 483 -32.18 -9.46 12.26
C MET A 483 -32.28 -8.46 11.10
N VAL A 484 -31.34 -7.52 11.08
CA VAL A 484 -31.24 -6.46 10.07
C VAL A 484 -29.91 -6.58 9.35
N PHE A 485 -29.91 -6.43 8.03
CA PHE A 485 -28.67 -6.39 7.28
C PHE A 485 -27.94 -5.07 7.55
N PRO A 486 -26.67 -5.10 7.99
CA PRO A 486 -25.93 -3.88 8.27
C PRO A 486 -25.69 -3.10 6.96
N SER A 487 -25.78 -1.77 7.07
CA SER A 487 -25.36 -0.90 5.98
C SER A 487 -23.83 -0.92 5.88
N PRO A 488 -23.24 -0.89 4.68
CA PRO A 488 -21.78 -0.76 4.51
C PRO A 488 -21.27 0.61 4.98
N PHE A 489 -22.16 1.58 5.18
CA PHE A 489 -21.86 2.89 5.73
C PHE A 489 -22.47 3.01 7.13
N GLU A 490 -21.69 3.40 8.13
CA GLU A 490 -22.22 3.72 9.48
C GLU A 490 -22.99 5.05 9.48
N SER A 491 -22.46 6.05 8.78
CA SER A 491 -23.06 7.37 8.62
C SER A 491 -22.99 7.78 7.16
N HIS A 492 -24.13 8.14 6.56
CA HIS A 492 -24.20 8.57 5.16
C HIS A 492 -25.12 9.77 5.02
N SER A 493 -24.70 10.83 4.33
CA SER A 493 -25.49 12.06 4.12
C SER A 493 -26.94 11.89 3.63
N PHE A 494 -27.33 10.76 3.03
CA PHE A 494 -28.69 10.52 2.53
C PHE A 494 -29.32 9.19 2.98
N LEU A 495 -28.60 8.34 3.74
CA LEU A 495 -29.13 7.05 4.21
C LEU A 495 -29.09 6.97 5.72
N GLY A 496 -30.22 6.59 6.31
CA GLY A 496 -30.36 6.44 7.76
C GLY A 496 -31.23 7.53 8.38
N LEU A 497 -31.23 7.56 9.70
CA LEU A 497 -31.95 8.53 10.52
C LEU A 497 -31.03 9.72 10.83
N PHE A 498 -31.48 10.93 10.50
CA PHE A 498 -30.84 12.19 10.85
C PHE A 498 -31.83 13.08 11.57
N LEU A 499 -31.39 13.72 12.65
CA LEU A 499 -32.17 14.76 13.32
C LEU A 499 -31.78 16.10 12.72
N GLU A 500 -32.69 16.72 11.98
CA GLU A 500 -32.58 18.13 11.58
C GLU A 500 -33.31 18.98 12.61
N TYR A 501 -32.55 19.62 13.49
CA TYR A 501 -33.10 20.47 14.54
C TYR A 501 -33.22 21.92 14.04
N LEU A 502 -34.45 22.43 14.00
CA LEU A 502 -34.77 23.79 13.55
C LEU A 502 -35.19 24.65 14.76
N PRO A 503 -34.24 25.29 15.48
CA PRO A 503 -34.51 25.93 16.77
C PRO A 503 -35.45 27.14 16.69
N ASP A 504 -35.48 27.82 15.55
CA ASP A 504 -36.25 29.05 15.36
C ASP A 504 -37.70 28.81 14.90
N ASN A 505 -38.02 27.55 14.57
CA ASN A 505 -39.33 27.16 14.11
C ASN A 505 -40.34 27.10 15.25
N ARG A 506 -41.57 27.55 14.98
CA ARG A 506 -42.66 27.58 15.96
C ARG A 506 -43.95 27.10 15.31
N TYR A 507 -44.77 26.39 16.09
CA TYR A 507 -46.12 26.01 15.68
C TYR A 507 -47.06 27.22 15.70
N ASP A 508 -47.85 27.41 14.63
CA ASP A 508 -48.90 28.43 14.55
C ASP A 508 -49.98 28.18 15.63
N ARG A 509 -50.45 29.26 16.28
CA ARG A 509 -51.55 29.20 17.26
C ARG A 509 -52.89 29.19 16.50
N GLY A 510 -53.64 28.07 16.55
CA GLY A 510 -54.96 27.94 15.92
C GLY A 510 -55.32 26.50 15.53
N LYS A 511 -56.40 26.32 14.74
CA LYS A 511 -56.90 24.99 14.31
C LYS A 511 -55.88 24.18 13.50
N THR A 512 -54.98 24.83 12.76
CA THR A 512 -54.07 24.17 11.83
C THR A 512 -52.81 23.60 12.49
N ARG A 513 -52.39 24.13 13.66
CA ARG A 513 -51.16 23.73 14.40
C ARG A 513 -49.95 23.46 13.48
N MET A 514 -49.79 24.25 12.41
CA MET A 514 -48.73 24.03 11.41
C MET A 514 -47.42 24.68 11.84
N ASN A 515 -46.30 23.99 11.61
CA ASN A 515 -44.96 24.57 11.70
C ASN A 515 -44.48 24.91 10.28
N ARG A 516 -44.52 26.20 9.92
CA ARG A 516 -44.22 26.64 8.54
C ARG A 516 -42.77 26.46 8.13
N GLY A 517 -41.85 26.31 9.07
CA GLY A 517 -40.45 26.05 8.75
C GLY A 517 -40.13 24.56 8.58
N GLU A 518 -41.05 23.66 8.96
CA GLU A 518 -40.95 22.21 8.70
C GLU A 518 -41.74 21.77 7.45
N ALA A 519 -42.79 22.50 7.09
CA ALA A 519 -43.63 22.26 5.92
C ALA A 519 -42.96 22.71 4.63
#